data_AF-A0AB73P313-F1
#
_entry.id   AF-A0AB73P313-F1
#
_cell.length_a   1.000
_cell.length_b   1.000
_cell.length_c   1.000
_cell.angle_alpha   90.00
_cell.angle_beta   90.00
_cell.angle_gamma   90.00
#
_symmetry.space_group_name_H-M   'P 1'
#
loop_
_entity.id
_entity.type
_entity.pdbx_description
1 polymer ?
#
loop_
_entity_poly.entity_id
_entity_poly.type
_entity_poly.pdbx_seq_one_letter_code
_entity_poly.pdbx_strand_id
1 'polypeptide(L)'
;MNELKPFDDALAGLIASLTPKTRKALAVTVAKRLRASQQQRIKRQQAPDGTPYAARKSQPLRKPKGRIKREMFAKLRTARYMKANSSPDAAVVEFAGRVERMAAVHHFGLRDRPSVHSKDVQYDERPLLGFDNITLSDVEMIYINHINI
;
A
#
# COMPACT_ATOMS: atom_id res chain seq x y z
N MET A 1 -7.62 50.06 11.21
CA MET A 1 -7.06 48.75 10.82
C MET A 1 -8.21 47.91 10.32
N ASN A 2 -8.03 47.16 9.22
CA ASN A 2 -9.11 46.37 8.65
C ASN A 2 -9.28 45.09 9.49
N GLU A 3 -10.36 45.00 10.28
CA GLU A 3 -10.63 43.88 11.21
C GLU A 3 -10.72 42.51 10.50
N LEU A 4 -10.96 42.52 9.19
CA LEU A 4 -11.05 41.34 8.33
C LEU A 4 -9.70 40.82 7.82
N LYS A 5 -8.62 41.59 7.97
CA LYS A 5 -7.31 41.21 7.44
C LYS A 5 -6.83 39.81 7.89
N PRO A 6 -7.01 39.38 9.16
CA PRO A 6 -6.64 38.02 9.58
C PRO A 6 -7.42 36.93 8.84
N PHE A 7 -8.67 37.20 8.46
CA PHE A 7 -9.50 36.27 7.71
C PHE A 7 -9.04 36.16 6.25
N ASP A 8 -8.75 37.29 5.61
CA ASP A 8 -8.21 37.34 4.25
C ASP A 8 -6.86 36.60 4.16
N ASP A 9 -5.98 36.80 5.14
CA ASP A 9 -4.68 36.15 5.24
C ASP A 9 -4.84 34.61 5.41
N ALA A 10 -5.78 34.17 6.25
CA ALA A 10 -6.09 32.75 6.44
C ALA A 10 -6.68 32.10 5.17
N LEU A 11 -7.60 32.78 4.49
CA LEU A 11 -8.19 32.30 3.24
C LEU A 11 -7.16 32.20 2.12
N ALA A 12 -6.27 33.19 2.00
CA ALA A 12 -5.16 33.15 1.04
C ALA A 12 -4.22 31.96 1.31
N GLY A 13 -3.92 31.67 2.58
CA GLY A 13 -3.17 30.49 3.00
C GLY A 13 -3.84 29.18 2.59
N LEU A 14 -5.16 29.07 2.78
CA LEU A 14 -5.94 27.90 2.39
C LEU A 14 -5.95 27.70 0.86
N ILE A 15 -6.16 28.76 0.09
CA ILE A 15 -6.11 28.69 -1.38
C ILE A 15 -4.72 28.24 -1.86
N ALA A 16 -3.66 28.76 -1.24
CA ALA A 16 -2.29 28.36 -1.56
C ALA A 16 -2.01 26.89 -1.24
N SER A 17 -2.55 26.35 -0.13
CA SER A 17 -2.39 24.94 0.24
C SER A 17 -3.13 23.99 -0.72
N LEU A 18 -4.14 24.47 -1.44
CA LEU A 18 -4.97 23.71 -2.38
C LEU A 18 -4.49 23.73 -3.85
N THR A 19 -3.40 24.43 -4.18
CA THR A 19 -2.88 24.45 -5.56
C THR A 19 -2.47 23.05 -6.06
N PRO A 20 -2.50 22.78 -7.38
CA PRO A 20 -2.09 21.47 -7.91
C PRO A 20 -0.66 21.05 -7.50
N LYS A 21 0.24 22.02 -7.36
CA LYS A 21 1.63 21.77 -6.93
C LYS A 21 1.69 21.28 -5.48
N THR A 22 1.01 21.96 -4.57
CA THR A 22 0.97 21.58 -3.14
C THR A 22 0.21 20.28 -2.93
N ARG A 23 -0.92 20.07 -3.63
CA ARG A 23 -1.64 18.78 -3.60
C ARG A 23 -0.78 17.63 -4.10
N LYS A 24 -0.02 17.82 -5.19
CA LYS A 24 0.90 16.79 -5.67
C LYS A 24 2.00 16.49 -4.65
N ALA A 25 2.57 17.51 -4.00
CA ALA A 25 3.56 17.32 -2.95
C ALA A 25 2.98 16.52 -1.76
N LEU A 26 1.76 16.84 -1.35
CA LEU A 26 1.01 16.10 -0.33
C LEU A 26 0.79 14.64 -0.76
N ALA A 27 0.32 14.41 -1.98
CA ALA A 27 0.09 13.08 -2.53
C ALA A 27 1.38 12.23 -2.58
N VAL A 28 2.54 12.83 -2.86
CA VAL A 28 3.84 12.14 -2.77
C VAL A 28 4.09 11.66 -1.34
N THR A 29 3.85 12.49 -0.34
CA THR A 29 4.04 12.16 1.08
C THR A 29 3.10 11.03 1.49
N VAL A 30 1.82 11.12 1.14
CA VAL A 30 0.81 10.08 1.39
C VAL A 30 1.21 8.77 0.71
N ALA A 31 1.53 8.76 -0.59
CA ALA A 31 1.90 7.55 -1.32
C ALA A 31 3.13 6.86 -0.72
N LYS A 32 4.13 7.64 -0.26
CA LYS A 32 5.30 7.10 0.45
C LYS A 32 4.91 6.45 1.78
N ARG A 33 4.06 7.11 2.59
CA ARG A 33 3.58 6.55 3.87
C ARG A 33 2.79 5.27 3.66
N LEU A 34 1.84 5.29 2.72
CA LEU A 34 1.03 4.14 2.35
C LEU A 34 1.91 2.96 1.94
N ARG A 35 2.86 3.17 1.03
CA ARG A 35 3.77 2.11 0.59
C ARG A 35 4.58 1.54 1.74
N ALA A 36 5.14 2.39 2.61
CA ALA A 36 5.90 1.94 3.78
C ALA A 36 5.04 1.05 4.69
N SER A 37 3.79 1.45 4.95
CA SER A 37 2.83 0.65 5.72
C SER A 37 2.58 -0.73 5.06
N GLN A 38 2.23 -0.75 3.77
CA GLN A 38 2.01 -2.01 3.04
C GLN A 38 3.24 -2.93 3.09
N GLN A 39 4.45 -2.37 2.93
CA GLN A 39 5.69 -3.13 2.98
C GLN A 39 5.92 -3.77 4.35
N GLN A 40 5.68 -3.04 5.44
CA GLN A 40 5.84 -3.56 6.79
C GLN A 40 4.80 -4.63 7.11
N ARG A 41 3.55 -4.41 6.71
CA ARG A 41 2.46 -5.37 6.92
C ARG A 41 2.69 -6.67 6.15
N ILE A 42 3.08 -6.59 4.88
CA ILE A 42 3.47 -7.78 4.09
C ILE A 42 4.68 -8.48 4.71
N LYS A 43 5.68 -7.74 5.22
CA LYS A 43 6.82 -8.32 5.93
C LYS A 43 6.36 -9.12 7.17
N ARG A 44 5.37 -8.63 7.91
CA ARG A 44 4.77 -9.31 9.07
C ARG A 44 3.81 -10.45 8.69
N GLN A 45 3.53 -10.67 7.40
CA GLN A 45 2.57 -11.66 6.91
C GLN A 45 1.14 -11.44 7.44
N GLN A 46 0.70 -10.18 7.51
CA GLN A 46 -0.63 -9.80 8.01
C GLN A 46 -1.49 -9.16 6.92
N ALA A 47 -2.81 -9.32 7.00
CA ALA A 47 -3.82 -8.59 6.23
C ALA A 47 -4.08 -7.18 6.83
N PRO A 48 -4.76 -6.26 6.12
CA PRO A 48 -5.01 -4.88 6.58
C PRO A 48 -5.78 -4.79 7.92
N ASP A 49 -6.60 -5.79 8.22
CA ASP A 49 -7.31 -5.92 9.50
C ASP A 49 -6.41 -6.43 10.65
N GLY A 50 -5.14 -6.74 10.37
CA GLY A 50 -4.16 -7.27 11.33
C GLY A 50 -4.13 -8.80 11.43
N THR A 51 -5.06 -9.51 10.79
CA THR A 51 -5.08 -10.99 10.83
C THR A 51 -3.90 -11.59 10.06
N PRO A 52 -3.36 -12.75 10.45
CA PRO A 52 -2.30 -13.40 9.68
C PRO A 52 -2.81 -13.88 8.31
N TYR A 53 -1.96 -13.83 7.29
CA TYR A 53 -2.30 -14.40 5.99
C TYR A 53 -2.58 -15.90 6.09
N ALA A 54 -3.50 -16.39 5.26
CA ALA A 54 -3.75 -17.80 5.08
C ALA A 54 -2.44 -18.56 4.80
N ALA A 55 -2.19 -19.61 5.57
CA ALA A 55 -0.95 -20.37 5.51
C ALA A 55 -0.70 -20.92 4.10
N ARG A 56 0.57 -20.95 3.69
CA ARG A 56 0.95 -21.57 2.43
C ARG A 56 0.80 -23.09 2.54
N LYS A 57 0.22 -23.73 1.52
CA LYS A 57 0.20 -25.20 1.40
C LYS A 57 1.61 -25.76 1.58
N SER A 58 1.78 -26.72 2.48
CA SER A 58 3.06 -27.36 2.75
C SER A 58 3.52 -28.10 1.50
N GLN A 59 4.76 -27.84 1.09
CA GLN A 59 5.38 -28.58 -0.02
C GLN A 59 6.22 -29.71 0.59
N PRO A 60 6.05 -30.97 0.15
CA PRO A 60 6.89 -32.06 0.63
C PRO A 60 8.35 -31.74 0.28
N LEU A 61 9.18 -31.54 1.32
CA LEU A 61 10.57 -31.19 1.17
C LEU A 61 11.34 -32.45 0.76
N ARG A 62 11.94 -32.47 -0.45
CA ARG A 62 12.87 -33.52 -0.89
C ARG A 62 14.27 -33.42 -0.25
N LYS A 63 14.53 -32.43 0.61
CA LYS A 63 15.84 -32.11 1.22
C LYS A 63 15.70 -31.79 2.72
N PRO A 64 16.77 -31.97 3.55
CA PRO A 64 16.65 -32.04 5.00
C PRO A 64 16.06 -30.78 5.64
N LYS A 65 15.37 -31.01 6.75
CA LYS A 65 14.74 -30.04 7.65
C LYS A 65 15.68 -28.86 7.91
N GLY A 66 15.26 -27.64 7.55
CA GLY A 66 15.90 -26.40 8.05
C GLY A 66 16.17 -25.29 7.05
N ARG A 67 16.22 -25.54 5.72
CA ARG A 67 16.85 -24.54 4.83
C ARG A 67 15.97 -23.41 4.30
N ILE A 68 14.63 -23.45 4.29
CA ILE A 68 13.86 -22.38 3.62
C ILE A 68 12.48 -22.13 4.25
N LYS A 69 12.40 -21.28 5.28
CA LYS A 69 11.18 -20.51 5.55
C LYS A 69 11.22 -19.24 4.69
N ARG A 70 10.74 -19.33 3.44
CA ARG A 70 10.52 -18.13 2.63
C ARG A 70 9.16 -17.57 2.99
N GLU A 71 9.18 -16.47 3.73
CA GLU A 71 8.03 -15.56 3.87
C GLU A 71 7.39 -15.31 2.50
N MET A 72 6.06 -15.36 2.42
CA MET A 72 5.38 -15.07 1.17
C MET A 72 5.61 -13.60 0.78
N PHE A 73 5.62 -13.32 -0.52
CA PHE A 73 5.64 -11.95 -1.04
C PHE A 73 6.88 -11.11 -0.64
N ALA A 74 7.94 -11.72 -0.10
CA ALA A 74 9.16 -11.01 0.31
C ALA A 74 9.79 -10.19 -0.82
N LYS A 75 9.73 -10.69 -2.07
CA LYS A 75 10.16 -9.93 -3.25
C LYS A 75 9.13 -8.86 -3.65
N LEU A 76 7.85 -9.20 -3.65
CA LEU A 76 6.75 -8.29 -4.03
C LEU A 76 6.72 -7.00 -3.21
N ARG A 77 7.03 -7.08 -1.91
CA ARG A 77 7.13 -5.87 -1.05
C ARG A 77 8.32 -4.97 -1.37
N THR A 78 9.26 -5.35 -2.24
CA THR A 78 10.43 -4.49 -2.54
C THR A 78 10.08 -3.33 -3.44
N ALA A 79 10.94 -2.31 -3.45
CA ALA A 79 10.73 -1.11 -4.25
C ALA A 79 10.74 -1.34 -5.77
N ARG A 80 11.25 -2.51 -6.20
CA ARG A 80 11.22 -2.96 -7.59
C ARG A 80 9.79 -3.20 -8.07
N TYR A 81 8.94 -3.77 -7.22
CA TYR A 81 7.63 -4.30 -7.59
C TYR A 81 6.46 -3.52 -7.03
N MET A 82 6.52 -3.08 -5.76
CA MET A 82 5.52 -2.20 -5.18
C MET A 82 5.93 -0.75 -5.44
N LYS A 83 5.14 0.04 -6.16
CA LYS A 83 5.41 1.44 -6.52
C LYS A 83 4.53 2.39 -5.74
N ALA A 84 5.03 3.61 -5.56
CA ALA A 84 4.28 4.74 -5.04
C ALA A 84 4.29 5.82 -6.11
N ASN A 85 3.12 6.14 -6.65
CA ASN A 85 2.90 7.15 -7.66
C ASN A 85 2.02 8.26 -7.07
N SER A 86 2.03 9.42 -7.73
CA SER A 86 1.30 10.59 -7.25
C SER A 86 0.98 11.54 -8.40
N SER A 87 -0.23 12.10 -8.37
CA SER A 87 -0.69 13.21 -9.20
C SER A 87 -1.24 14.32 -8.28
N PRO A 88 -1.62 15.49 -8.83
CA PRO A 88 -2.36 16.49 -8.06
C PRO A 88 -3.69 16.00 -7.47
N ASP A 89 -4.21 14.86 -7.96
CA ASP A 89 -5.55 14.38 -7.64
C ASP A 89 -5.54 12.98 -7.00
N ALA A 90 -4.39 12.30 -6.92
CA ALA A 90 -4.29 10.96 -6.37
C ALA A 90 -2.91 10.63 -5.78
N ALA A 91 -2.92 9.86 -4.69
CA ALA A 91 -1.78 9.15 -4.15
C ALA A 91 -2.02 7.64 -4.35
N VAL A 92 -1.13 6.97 -5.09
CA VAL A 92 -1.36 5.59 -5.54
C VAL A 92 -0.22 4.68 -5.07
N VAL A 93 -0.59 3.52 -4.51
CA VAL A 93 0.35 2.42 -4.26
C VAL A 93 -0.14 1.22 -5.05
N GLU A 94 0.74 0.67 -5.88
CA GLU A 94 0.39 -0.40 -6.83
C GLU A 94 1.51 -1.44 -6.91
N PHE A 95 1.17 -2.61 -7.45
CA PHE A 95 2.16 -3.57 -7.93
C PHE A 95 2.38 -3.37 -9.43
N ALA A 96 3.62 -3.22 -9.86
CA ALA A 96 3.96 -2.89 -11.24
C ALA A 96 4.58 -4.06 -12.01
N GLY A 97 4.25 -4.14 -13.30
CA GLY A 97 4.83 -5.09 -14.25
C GLY A 97 4.29 -6.51 -14.08
N ARG A 98 5.11 -7.52 -14.43
CA ARG A 98 4.66 -8.93 -14.53
C ARG A 98 4.14 -9.55 -13.23
N VAL A 99 4.32 -8.90 -12.09
CA VAL A 99 3.86 -9.40 -10.78
C VAL A 99 2.46 -8.92 -10.41
N GLU A 100 1.89 -7.96 -11.14
CA GLU A 100 0.57 -7.39 -10.86
C GLU A 100 -0.52 -8.47 -10.88
N ARG A 101 -0.57 -9.28 -11.94
CA ARG A 101 -1.49 -10.42 -12.06
C ARG A 101 -1.39 -11.35 -10.84
N MET A 102 -0.18 -11.74 -10.46
CA MET A 102 0.04 -12.64 -9.33
C MET A 102 -0.39 -11.98 -8.01
N ALA A 103 -0.10 -10.69 -7.83
CA ALA A 103 -0.57 -9.94 -6.68
C ALA A 103 -2.10 -9.89 -6.63
N ALA A 104 -2.79 -9.66 -7.74
CA ALA A 104 -4.25 -9.67 -7.83
C ALA A 104 -4.84 -11.05 -7.50
N VAL A 105 -4.25 -12.13 -8.03
CA VAL A 105 -4.66 -13.51 -7.71
C VAL A 105 -4.64 -13.76 -6.22
N HIS A 106 -3.58 -13.36 -5.53
CA HIS A 106 -3.51 -13.53 -4.09
C HIS A 106 -4.37 -12.51 -3.33
N HIS A 107 -4.45 -11.27 -3.80
CA HIS A 107 -5.22 -10.21 -3.15
C HIS A 107 -6.71 -10.55 -3.09
N PHE A 108 -7.29 -11.00 -4.20
CA PHE A 108 -8.72 -11.32 -4.31
C PHE A 108 -9.03 -12.82 -4.17
N GLY A 109 -8.01 -13.66 -3.95
CA GLY A 109 -8.20 -15.12 -3.95
C GLY A 109 -8.77 -15.60 -5.29
N LEU A 110 -8.10 -15.33 -6.41
CA LEU A 110 -8.52 -15.78 -7.73
C LEU A 110 -7.98 -17.18 -8.03
N ARG A 111 -8.43 -17.75 -9.15
CA ARG A 111 -7.88 -18.98 -9.71
C ARG A 111 -6.67 -18.67 -10.58
N ASP A 112 -5.62 -19.47 -10.48
CA ASP A 112 -4.47 -19.39 -11.37
C ASP A 112 -3.75 -20.74 -11.50
N ARG A 113 -2.87 -20.84 -12.50
CA ARG A 113 -2.00 -22.01 -12.71
C ARG A 113 -0.58 -21.69 -12.25
N PRO A 114 -0.11 -22.25 -11.11
CA PRO A 114 1.23 -21.99 -10.59
C PRO A 114 2.38 -22.29 -11.57
N SER A 115 2.17 -23.24 -12.48
CA SER A 115 3.07 -23.58 -13.57
C SER A 115 2.29 -24.05 -14.81
N VAL A 116 2.95 -24.07 -15.97
CA VAL A 116 2.35 -24.51 -17.25
C VAL A 116 1.74 -25.92 -17.16
N HIS A 117 2.33 -26.80 -16.33
CA HIS A 117 1.90 -28.19 -16.16
C HIS A 117 1.00 -28.41 -14.94
N SER A 118 0.72 -27.36 -14.15
CA SER A 118 -0.13 -27.49 -12.97
C SER A 118 -1.61 -27.37 -13.32
N LYS A 119 -2.45 -28.08 -12.58
CA LYS A 119 -3.90 -27.85 -12.60
C LYS A 119 -4.20 -26.43 -12.14
N ASP A 120 -5.33 -25.92 -12.61
CA ASP A 120 -5.87 -24.67 -12.12
C ASP A 120 -6.27 -24.79 -10.64
N VAL A 121 -5.84 -23.85 -9.82
CA VAL A 121 -6.00 -23.89 -8.36
C VAL A 121 -6.64 -22.61 -7.87
N GLN A 122 -7.63 -22.77 -6.99
CA GLN A 122 -8.20 -21.68 -6.20
C GLN A 122 -7.22 -21.26 -5.10
N TYR A 123 -6.85 -19.99 -5.07
CA TYR A 123 -6.01 -19.42 -4.01
C TYR A 123 -6.88 -18.85 -2.89
N ASP A 124 -6.38 -18.96 -1.65
CA ASP A 124 -6.97 -18.21 -0.53
C ASP A 124 -6.66 -16.71 -0.67
N GLU A 125 -7.60 -15.89 -0.23
CA GLU A 125 -7.47 -14.44 -0.18
C GLU A 125 -6.35 -14.02 0.80
N ARG A 126 -5.50 -13.12 0.35
CA ARG A 126 -4.38 -12.54 1.10
C ARG A 126 -4.29 -11.06 0.72
N PRO A 127 -5.10 -10.18 1.31
CA PRO A 127 -5.18 -8.78 0.89
C PRO A 127 -3.82 -8.06 1.05
N LEU A 128 -3.14 -7.86 -0.08
CA LEU A 128 -1.76 -7.32 -0.11
C LEU A 128 -1.71 -5.79 -0.03
N LEU A 129 -2.80 -5.13 -0.41
CA LEU A 129 -3.00 -3.68 -0.33
C LEU A 129 -4.26 -3.44 0.50
N GLY A 130 -4.30 -2.33 1.23
CA GLY A 130 -5.45 -1.97 2.05
C GLY A 130 -5.02 -1.07 3.21
N PHE A 131 -5.98 -0.44 3.86
CA PHE A 131 -5.70 0.47 4.96
C PHE A 131 -5.91 -0.24 6.29
N ASP A 132 -4.97 -0.07 7.22
CA ASP A 132 -5.21 -0.34 8.64
C ASP A 132 -5.56 0.97 9.35
N ASN A 133 -6.13 0.89 10.55
CA ASN A 133 -6.57 2.07 11.30
C ASN A 133 -5.41 3.04 11.58
N ILE A 134 -4.20 2.53 11.81
CA ILE A 134 -3.01 3.34 12.06
C ILE A 134 -2.65 4.16 10.82
N THR A 135 -2.66 3.52 9.65
CA THR A 135 -2.34 4.14 8.37
C THR A 135 -3.41 5.17 7.99
N LEU A 136 -4.68 4.92 8.28
CA LEU A 136 -5.74 5.91 8.08
C LEU A 136 -5.51 7.14 8.94
N SER A 137 -5.26 6.98 10.24
CA SER A 137 -4.96 8.10 11.13
C SER A 137 -3.69 8.85 10.73
N ASP A 138 -2.63 8.15 10.30
CA ASP A 138 -1.41 8.79 9.80
C ASP A 138 -1.69 9.67 8.57
N VAL A 139 -2.50 9.17 7.64
CA VAL A 139 -2.86 9.88 6.41
C VAL A 139 -3.73 11.08 6.75
N GLU A 140 -4.72 10.92 7.64
CA GLU A 140 -5.56 12.00 8.13
C GLU A 140 -4.73 13.12 8.77
N MET A 141 -3.79 12.78 9.64
CA MET A 141 -2.86 13.76 10.25
C MET A 141 -1.99 14.47 9.21
N ILE A 142 -1.56 13.77 8.15
CA ILE A 142 -0.83 14.39 7.04
C ILE A 142 -1.69 15.46 6.34
N TYR A 143 -2.99 15.19 6.12
CA TYR A 143 -3.91 16.16 5.53
C TYR A 143 -4.18 17.36 6.45
N ILE A 144 -4.46 17.11 7.74
CA ILE A 144 -4.72 18.16 8.72
C ILE A 144 -3.54 19.13 8.82
N ASN A 145 -2.33 18.59 8.97
CA ASN A 145 -1.10 19.39 9.07
C ASN A 145 -0.76 20.15 7.77
N HIS A 146 -1.25 19.68 6.62
CA HIS A 146 -1.04 20.36 5.34
C HIS A 146 -1.97 21.56 5.17
N ILE A 147 -3.18 21.49 5.73
CA ILE A 147 -4.21 22.51 5.56
C ILE A 147 -4.05 23.66 6.56
N ASN A 148 -3.39 23.44 7.71
CA ASN A 148 -3.07 24.45 8.74
C ASN A 148 -4.11 25.56 8.88
N ILE A 149 -5.17 25.26 9.64
CA ILE A 149 -5.87 26.27 10.45
C ILE A 149 -5.12 26.36 11.78
#